data_AF-A0A815PUH5-F1
#
_entry.id   AF-A0A815PUH5-F1
#
_cell.length_a   1.000
_cell.length_b   1.000
_cell.length_c   1.000
_cell.angle_alpha   90.00
_cell.angle_beta   90.00
_cell.angle_gamma   90.00
#
_symmetry.space_group_name_H-M   'P 1'
#
loop_
_entity.id
_entity.type
_entity.pdbx_description
1 polymer ?
#
loop_
_entity_poly.entity_id
_entity_poly.type
_entity_poly.pdbx_seq_one_letter_code
_entity_poly.pdbx_strand_id
1 'polypeptide(L)'
;MQMIRKLAPTGIAAAEIDGMTIHSFLGEHRNSGKSRTLKSGDSKLEKEWGLVEYLLIDEMTMVGLSLLATLNRIISAAKHADPQIPFGGVNVIFFGDYLQYRPVYDVPLHTDLSLPSKKKSNKLPTEKEIQLRLAHSLILQINCVVKLTQQMRTEDLRYLQLLERLRQGQCNYDDYELLLTRVVGQPSAPILGFHNEVRTQLNQKAAIHNAKQLGCTLMVCVAQNTCKGKRIEDPILIKKLLELSDSKTEHLPGFLPFVLGMPVILTQNFAIELGLINGTNGIFRQLVYEKDSVTTDASSNMFPNNTQYVHLPLYALIEVTRSKIEFNFENLQPKLVPIPLVEQTFGVDITDILPKDKKLKSNRKAMLSIKRRALPLVPAYCITTHKSQGQTLSKVVIDLKLPNDTDDIAAVYVPLSRVKRLADLIILRHFDYKVLLIKPSES
;
A
#
# COMPACT_ATOMS: atom_id res chain seq x y z
N MET A 1 13.47 -24.05 12.78
CA MET A 1 12.17 -23.67 13.39
C MET A 1 12.41 -22.39 14.19
N GLN A 2 11.58 -21.37 14.04
CA GLN A 2 11.91 -20.00 14.47
C GLN A 2 11.18 -19.66 15.78
N MET A 3 11.92 -19.30 16.85
CA MET A 3 11.32 -18.86 18.12
C MET A 3 10.67 -17.47 18.04
N ILE A 4 11.02 -16.69 17.02
CA ILE A 4 10.58 -15.30 16.84
C ILE A 4 9.73 -15.20 15.57
N ARG A 5 8.53 -14.65 15.70
CA ARG A 5 7.66 -14.29 14.56
C ARG A 5 7.69 -12.78 14.35
N LYS A 6 7.87 -12.36 13.10
CA LYS A 6 7.96 -10.94 12.70
C LYS A 6 6.84 -10.58 11.74
N LEU A 7 6.00 -9.63 12.11
CA LEU A 7 4.85 -9.18 11.33
C LEU A 7 4.87 -7.68 11.12
N ALA A 8 4.27 -7.23 10.03
CA ALA A 8 3.96 -5.81 9.79
C ALA A 8 2.65 -5.67 8.99
N PRO A 9 1.96 -4.52 9.01
CA PRO A 9 0.70 -4.32 8.29
C PRO A 9 0.89 -4.17 6.77
N THR A 10 2.06 -3.71 6.31
CA THR A 10 2.37 -3.52 4.88
C THR A 10 3.48 -4.46 4.42
N GLY A 11 3.51 -4.77 3.12
CA GLY A 11 4.56 -5.59 2.53
C GLY A 11 5.95 -5.01 2.76
N ILE A 12 6.12 -3.72 2.45
CA ILE A 12 7.40 -3.03 2.55
C ILE A 12 7.98 -3.09 3.97
N ALA A 13 7.17 -2.74 4.98
CA ALA A 13 7.59 -2.83 6.38
C ALA A 13 7.92 -4.28 6.77
N ALA A 14 7.13 -5.26 6.32
CA ALA A 14 7.41 -6.66 6.58
C ALA A 14 8.74 -7.13 5.96
N ALA A 15 9.11 -6.68 4.76
CA ALA A 15 10.41 -6.98 4.17
C ALA A 15 11.58 -6.35 4.94
N GLU A 16 11.43 -5.12 5.44
CA GLU A 16 12.50 -4.42 6.15
C GLU A 16 12.93 -5.15 7.44
N ILE A 17 12.01 -5.89 8.06
CA ILE A 17 12.28 -6.70 9.25
C ILE A 17 12.44 -8.20 8.96
N ASP A 18 12.48 -8.62 7.70
CA ASP A 18 12.48 -10.05 7.31
C ASP A 18 11.33 -10.84 7.93
N GLY A 19 10.15 -10.24 7.87
CA GLY A 19 8.88 -10.78 8.35
C GLY A 19 7.88 -10.99 7.21
N MET A 20 6.60 -11.09 7.58
CA MET A 20 5.49 -11.20 6.63
C MET A 20 4.36 -10.25 7.00
N THR A 21 3.45 -9.99 6.07
CA THR A 21 2.30 -9.14 6.39
C THR A 21 1.33 -9.84 7.33
N ILE A 22 0.70 -9.10 8.25
CA ILE A 22 -0.33 -9.65 9.15
C ILE A 22 -1.44 -10.33 8.33
N HIS A 23 -1.90 -9.72 7.23
CA HIS A 23 -2.94 -10.31 6.39
C HIS A 23 -2.51 -11.63 5.72
N SER A 24 -1.26 -11.70 5.23
CA SER A 24 -0.69 -12.94 4.71
C SER A 24 -0.62 -14.02 5.80
N PHE A 25 -0.27 -13.64 7.02
CA PHE A 25 -0.28 -14.53 8.18
C PHE A 25 -1.68 -15.08 8.49
N LEU A 26 -2.70 -14.21 8.56
CA LEU A 26 -4.07 -14.62 8.84
C LEU A 26 -4.67 -15.46 7.68
N GLY A 27 -4.09 -15.40 6.49
CA GLY A 27 -4.63 -16.04 5.29
C GLY A 27 -5.88 -15.33 4.76
N GLU A 28 -6.04 -14.05 5.11
CA GLU A 28 -7.17 -13.23 4.65
C GLU A 28 -6.86 -12.68 3.25
N HIS A 29 -7.45 -13.29 2.23
CA HIS A 29 -7.57 -12.65 0.93
C HIS A 29 -8.70 -11.62 1.01
N ARG A 30 -8.44 -10.38 0.59
CA ARG A 30 -9.36 -9.22 0.67
C ARG A 30 -10.79 -9.46 0.13
N ASN A 31 -11.03 -10.53 -0.63
CA ASN A 31 -12.33 -10.87 -1.24
C ASN A 31 -13.00 -12.16 -0.73
N SER A 32 -12.44 -12.88 0.25
CA SER A 32 -13.22 -13.90 0.95
C SER A 32 -13.89 -13.26 2.15
N GLY A 33 -15.16 -12.87 2.04
CA GLY A 33 -16.01 -12.48 3.19
C GLY A 33 -16.20 -13.59 4.25
N LYS A 34 -15.30 -14.59 4.26
CA LYS A 34 -15.14 -15.62 5.27
C LYS A 34 -13.83 -15.33 5.98
N SER A 35 -13.90 -14.74 7.17
CA SER A 35 -12.77 -14.81 8.11
C SER A 35 -12.40 -16.29 8.27
N ARG A 36 -11.10 -16.61 8.21
CA ARG A 36 -10.63 -17.99 8.33
C ARG A 36 -11.24 -18.59 9.60
N THR A 37 -12.19 -19.50 9.42
CA THR A 37 -12.79 -20.24 10.53
C THR A 37 -11.77 -21.30 10.89
N LEU A 38 -10.78 -20.92 11.69
CA LEU A 38 -9.85 -21.86 12.30
C LEU A 38 -10.67 -22.82 13.14
N LYS A 39 -10.80 -24.04 12.64
CA LYS A 39 -11.25 -25.17 13.46
C LYS A 39 -10.07 -25.58 14.33
N SER A 40 -10.34 -25.91 15.59
CA SER A 40 -9.36 -26.57 16.45
C SER A 40 -8.82 -27.82 15.71
N GLY A 41 -7.50 -27.97 15.60
CA GLY A 41 -6.85 -29.02 14.81
C GLY A 41 -6.31 -28.62 13.44
N ASP A 42 -6.17 -27.32 13.13
CA ASP A 42 -5.41 -26.90 11.93
C ASP A 42 -3.90 -27.14 12.18
N SER A 43 -3.50 -28.40 12.00
CA SER A 43 -2.20 -28.95 12.41
C SER A 43 -0.98 -28.20 11.89
N LYS A 44 -1.13 -27.35 10.88
CA LYS A 44 -0.04 -26.54 10.33
C LYS A 44 0.25 -25.31 11.21
N LEU A 45 -0.77 -24.54 11.59
CA LEU A 45 -0.59 -23.34 12.41
C LEU A 45 -0.18 -23.71 13.83
N GLU A 46 -0.75 -24.78 14.38
CA GLU A 46 -0.37 -25.30 15.71
C GLU A 46 1.10 -25.73 15.74
N LYS A 47 1.58 -26.42 14.69
CA LYS A 47 3.00 -26.75 14.56
C LYS A 47 3.89 -25.51 14.37
N GLU A 48 3.45 -24.55 13.57
CA GLU A 48 4.18 -23.31 13.32
C GLU A 48 4.31 -22.44 14.58
N TRP A 49 3.26 -22.37 15.40
CA TRP A 49 3.23 -21.57 16.63
C TRP A 49 3.71 -22.32 17.87
N GLY A 50 3.72 -23.65 17.87
CA GLY A 50 4.14 -24.44 19.03
C GLY A 50 5.46 -23.94 19.64
N LEU A 51 6.44 -23.58 18.81
CA LEU A 51 7.76 -23.10 19.25
C LEU A 51 7.96 -21.58 19.23
N VAL A 52 6.95 -20.78 18.87
CA VAL A 52 7.08 -19.31 18.84
C VAL A 52 6.95 -18.76 20.25
N GLU A 53 7.96 -18.07 20.75
CA GLU A 53 8.00 -17.44 22.08
C GLU A 53 7.86 -15.93 22.01
N TYR A 54 8.27 -15.33 20.89
CA TYR A 54 8.24 -13.88 20.68
C TYR A 54 7.50 -13.51 19.39
N LEU A 55 6.66 -12.48 19.48
CA LEU A 55 5.99 -11.85 18.36
C LEU A 55 6.40 -10.37 18.28
N LEU A 56 7.07 -10.01 17.18
CA LEU A 56 7.44 -8.65 16.83
C LEU A 56 6.41 -8.12 15.82
N ILE A 57 5.79 -6.98 16.11
CA ILE A 57 4.89 -6.30 15.17
C ILE A 57 5.42 -4.89 14.94
N ASP A 58 5.87 -4.63 13.73
CA ASP A 58 6.34 -3.31 13.30
C ASP A 58 5.20 -2.48 12.68
N GLU A 59 5.37 -1.16 12.67
CA GLU A 59 4.41 -0.17 12.16
C GLU A 59 3.00 -0.33 12.80
N MET A 60 2.97 -0.56 14.11
CA MET A 60 1.77 -0.87 14.90
C MET A 60 0.65 0.19 14.75
N THR A 61 0.99 1.42 14.40
CA THR A 61 0.03 2.52 14.24
C THR A 61 -0.90 2.36 13.05
N MET A 62 -0.51 1.55 12.06
CA MET A 62 -1.38 1.13 10.96
C MET A 62 -2.22 -0.12 11.28
N VAL A 63 -2.06 -0.72 12.47
CA VAL A 63 -2.85 -1.87 12.94
C VAL A 63 -4.05 -1.35 13.73
N GLY A 64 -5.26 -1.68 13.29
CA GLY A 64 -6.47 -1.34 14.01
C GLY A 64 -6.91 -2.40 15.01
N LEU A 65 -7.86 -2.02 15.87
CA LEU A 65 -8.37 -2.89 16.93
C LEU A 65 -9.04 -4.16 16.38
N SER A 66 -9.72 -4.11 15.24
CA SER A 66 -10.36 -5.31 14.67
C SER A 66 -9.32 -6.32 14.20
N LEU A 67 -8.26 -5.84 13.53
CA LEU A 67 -7.15 -6.68 13.10
C LEU A 67 -6.41 -7.29 14.30
N LEU A 68 -6.17 -6.48 15.34
CA LEU A 68 -5.53 -6.93 16.58
C LEU A 68 -6.36 -8.01 17.30
N ALA A 69 -7.68 -7.83 17.40
CA ALA A 69 -8.60 -8.82 17.98
C ALA A 69 -8.48 -10.17 17.24
N THR A 70 -8.48 -10.10 15.91
CA THR A 70 -8.38 -11.28 15.04
C THR A 70 -7.04 -11.97 15.23
N LEU A 71 -5.94 -11.21 15.27
CA LEU A 71 -4.60 -11.73 15.49
C LEU A 71 -4.49 -12.45 16.85
N ASN A 72 -4.95 -11.81 17.94
CA ASN A 72 -4.98 -12.40 19.28
C ASN A 72 -5.75 -13.73 19.30
N ARG A 73 -6.97 -13.75 18.76
CA ARG A 73 -7.81 -14.95 18.71
C ARG A 73 -7.14 -16.10 17.97
N ILE A 74 -6.49 -15.82 16.83
CA ILE A 74 -5.83 -16.83 16.02
C ILE A 74 -4.62 -17.41 16.73
N ILE A 75 -3.82 -16.56 17.38
CA ILE A 75 -2.63 -17.01 18.11
C ILE A 75 -3.02 -17.82 19.35
N SER A 76 -3.98 -17.34 20.16
CA SER A 76 -4.45 -18.09 21.33
C SER A 76 -5.00 -19.46 20.94
N ALA A 77 -5.73 -19.56 19.83
CA ALA A 77 -6.19 -20.84 19.29
C ALA A 77 -5.03 -21.74 18.84
N ALA A 78 -4.04 -21.21 18.11
CA ALA A 78 -2.88 -21.99 17.66
C ALA A 78 -1.98 -22.47 18.82
N LYS A 79 -2.00 -21.76 19.95
CA LYS A 79 -1.28 -22.12 21.18
C LYS A 79 -2.06 -23.04 22.11
N HIS A 80 -3.31 -23.40 21.79
CA HIS A 80 -4.22 -24.13 22.68
C HIS A 80 -4.34 -23.45 24.06
N ALA A 81 -4.26 -22.13 24.08
CA ALA A 81 -4.29 -21.34 25.31
C ALA A 81 -5.72 -20.87 25.61
N ASP A 82 -5.96 -20.58 26.90
CA ASP A 82 -7.19 -19.92 27.31
C ASP A 82 -7.38 -18.61 26.52
N PRO A 83 -8.56 -18.34 25.92
CA PRO A 83 -8.85 -17.09 25.23
C PRO A 83 -8.62 -15.82 26.06
N GLN A 84 -8.61 -15.92 27.39
CA GLN A 84 -8.30 -14.81 28.31
C GLN A 84 -6.82 -14.49 28.38
N ILE A 85 -5.94 -15.42 27.99
CA ILE A 85 -4.49 -15.20 27.96
C ILE A 85 -4.16 -14.41 26.68
N PRO A 86 -3.62 -13.18 26.80
CA PRO A 86 -3.21 -12.38 25.65
C PRO A 86 -2.22 -13.15 24.78
N PHE A 87 -2.51 -13.20 23.47
CA PHE A 87 -1.70 -13.85 22.43
C PHE A 87 -1.27 -15.28 22.79
N GLY A 88 -2.09 -16.01 23.54
CA GLY A 88 -1.78 -17.36 24.00
C GLY A 88 -0.49 -17.48 24.80
N GLY A 89 -0.09 -16.42 25.50
CA GLY A 89 1.11 -16.39 26.35
C GLY A 89 2.40 -16.07 25.61
N VAL A 90 2.32 -15.70 24.33
CA VAL A 90 3.49 -15.25 23.55
C VAL A 90 3.92 -13.86 24.01
N ASN A 91 5.23 -13.64 24.14
CA ASN A 91 5.77 -12.32 24.44
C ASN A 91 5.63 -11.42 23.21
N VAL A 92 4.90 -10.32 23.33
CA VAL A 92 4.65 -9.42 22.19
C VAL A 92 5.41 -8.12 22.37
N ILE A 93 6.12 -7.70 21.32
CA ILE A 93 6.83 -6.43 21.25
C ILE A 93 6.28 -5.66 20.04
N PHE A 94 5.75 -4.48 20.31
CA PHE A 94 5.23 -3.57 19.30
C PHE A 94 6.26 -2.49 18.97
N PHE A 95 6.40 -2.15 17.68
CA PHE A 95 7.16 -1.01 17.20
C PHE A 95 6.24 -0.10 16.39
N GLY A 96 6.45 1.22 16.46
CA GLY A 96 5.69 2.18 15.69
C GLY A 96 5.87 3.61 16.18
N ASP A 97 5.37 4.55 15.39
CA ASP A 97 5.36 5.98 15.73
C ASP A 97 3.95 6.54 15.55
N TYR A 98 3.33 7.00 16.65
CA TYR A 98 1.95 7.52 16.70
C TYR A 98 1.70 8.77 15.84
N LEU A 99 2.74 9.37 15.26
CA LEU A 99 2.62 10.44 14.26
C LEU A 99 2.54 9.95 12.82
N GLN A 100 2.57 8.64 12.62
CA GLN A 100 2.34 8.04 11.31
C GLN A 100 0.86 7.72 11.09
N TYR A 101 0.53 7.21 9.90
CA TYR A 101 -0.87 7.02 9.51
C TYR A 101 -1.61 6.06 10.43
N ARG A 102 -2.84 6.46 10.76
CA ARG A 102 -3.85 5.63 11.41
C ARG A 102 -4.24 4.44 10.52
N PRO A 103 -4.84 3.37 11.07
CA PRO A 103 -5.30 2.26 10.26
C PRO A 103 -6.38 2.70 9.25
N VAL A 104 -6.30 2.17 8.03
CA VAL A 104 -7.28 2.45 6.97
C VAL A 104 -8.45 1.47 7.07
N TYR A 105 -9.67 1.98 7.20
CA TYR A 105 -10.92 1.21 7.37
C TYR A 105 -11.01 0.35 8.66
N ASP A 106 -10.20 0.64 9.67
CA ASP A 106 -10.28 0.01 10.99
C ASP A 106 -10.21 1.06 12.11
N VAL A 107 -10.52 0.66 13.35
CA VAL A 107 -10.57 1.54 14.52
C VAL A 107 -9.15 1.74 15.07
N PRO A 108 -8.66 2.99 15.23
CA PRO A 108 -7.35 3.27 15.80
C PRO A 108 -7.19 2.73 17.23
N LEU A 109 -5.96 2.35 17.59
CA LEU A 109 -5.64 1.75 18.89
C LEU A 109 -5.92 2.65 20.09
N HIS A 110 -5.79 3.97 19.93
CA HIS A 110 -6.04 4.99 20.97
C HIS A 110 -7.51 5.43 21.05
N THR A 111 -8.43 4.72 20.37
CA THR A 111 -9.85 5.09 20.40
C THR A 111 -10.40 4.83 21.80
N ASP A 112 -10.92 5.87 22.47
CA ASP A 112 -11.57 5.71 23.76
C ASP A 112 -12.89 4.92 23.62
N LEU A 113 -12.85 3.67 24.08
CA LEU A 113 -14.01 2.76 24.14
C LEU A 113 -14.66 2.70 25.54
N SER A 114 -14.17 3.50 26.50
CA SER A 114 -14.67 3.52 27.88
C SER A 114 -16.04 4.21 28.01
N LEU A 115 -16.34 5.17 27.13
CA LEU A 115 -17.60 5.90 27.15
C LEU A 115 -18.71 5.16 26.38
N PRO A 116 -19.85 4.83 27.02
CA PRO A 116 -21.01 4.33 26.29
C PRO A 116 -21.46 5.41 25.30
N SER A 117 -21.62 5.03 24.03
CA SER A 117 -22.12 5.94 23.01
C SER A 117 -23.44 6.55 23.47
N LYS A 118 -23.51 7.88 23.61
CA LYS A 118 -24.69 8.63 24.09
C LYS A 118 -26.00 8.30 23.36
N LYS A 119 -25.91 7.60 22.21
CA LYS A 119 -27.03 7.17 21.37
C LYS A 119 -27.58 5.76 21.64
N LYS A 120 -27.02 4.96 22.58
CA LYS A 120 -27.42 3.53 22.76
C LYS A 120 -27.44 3.04 24.23
N SER A 121 -28.00 3.79 25.17
CA SER A 121 -27.96 3.40 26.60
C SER A 121 -28.71 2.10 26.95
N ASN A 122 -29.59 1.56 26.09
CA ASN A 122 -30.43 0.39 26.38
C ASN A 122 -30.21 -0.85 25.46
N LYS A 123 -29.16 -0.91 24.64
CA LYS A 123 -28.89 -2.10 23.80
C LYS A 123 -27.65 -2.85 24.29
N LEU A 124 -27.75 -4.18 24.38
CA LEU A 124 -26.58 -5.03 24.63
C LEU A 124 -25.52 -4.75 23.55
N PRO A 125 -24.23 -4.76 23.92
CA PRO A 125 -23.14 -4.60 22.98
C PRO A 125 -23.17 -5.73 21.95
N THR A 126 -22.97 -5.37 20.69
CA THR A 126 -22.81 -6.33 19.60
C THR A 126 -21.50 -7.11 19.74
N GLU A 127 -21.41 -8.29 19.15
CA GLU A 127 -20.17 -9.09 19.12
C GLU A 127 -18.97 -8.26 18.62
N LYS A 128 -19.18 -7.43 17.60
CA LYS A 128 -18.13 -6.53 17.10
C LYS A 128 -17.67 -5.51 18.14
N GLU A 129 -18.60 -4.91 18.89
CA GLU A 129 -18.27 -3.96 19.96
C GLU A 129 -17.53 -4.67 21.11
N ILE A 130 -17.87 -5.93 21.42
CA ILE A 130 -17.16 -6.76 22.41
C ILE A 130 -15.73 -7.02 21.95
N GLN A 131 -15.52 -7.48 20.71
CA GLN A 131 -14.20 -7.76 20.16
C GLN A 131 -13.29 -6.52 20.13
N LEU A 132 -13.84 -5.35 19.79
CA LEU A 132 -13.09 -4.09 19.84
C LEU A 132 -12.64 -3.74 21.26
N ARG A 133 -13.50 -3.93 22.26
CA ARG A 133 -13.16 -3.69 23.67
C ARG A 133 -12.11 -4.68 24.19
N LEU A 134 -12.19 -5.95 23.79
CA LEU A 134 -11.19 -6.95 24.12
C LEU A 134 -9.83 -6.57 23.51
N ALA A 135 -9.79 -6.18 22.23
CA ALA A 135 -8.55 -5.70 21.61
C ALA A 135 -7.99 -4.44 22.29
N HIS A 136 -8.85 -3.51 22.68
CA HIS A 136 -8.42 -2.33 23.42
C HIS A 136 -7.82 -2.71 24.79
N SER A 137 -8.40 -3.70 25.47
CA SER A 137 -7.83 -4.26 26.70
C SER A 137 -6.42 -4.83 26.50
N LEU A 138 -6.11 -5.44 25.35
CA LEU A 138 -4.76 -5.92 25.04
C LEU A 138 -3.74 -4.76 24.99
N ILE A 139 -4.13 -3.60 24.45
CA ILE A 139 -3.28 -2.41 24.41
C ILE A 139 -3.06 -1.84 25.81
N LEU A 140 -4.09 -1.83 26.66
CA LEU A 140 -3.98 -1.36 28.05
C LEU A 140 -3.12 -2.30 28.94
N GLN A 141 -2.91 -3.54 28.52
CA GLN A 141 -2.06 -4.51 29.21
C GLN A 141 -0.57 -4.40 28.87
N ILE A 142 -0.18 -3.46 27.99
CA ILE A 142 1.23 -3.18 27.71
C ILE A 142 1.90 -2.71 29.00
N ASN A 143 2.84 -3.52 29.51
CA ASN A 143 3.47 -3.30 30.81
C ASN A 143 4.80 -2.52 30.74
N CYS A 144 5.34 -2.33 29.54
CA CYS A 144 6.61 -1.64 29.32
C CYS A 144 6.56 -0.80 28.04
N VAL A 145 6.93 0.47 28.15
CA VAL A 145 7.01 1.40 27.02
C VAL A 145 8.41 2.01 27.00
N VAL A 146 9.14 1.77 25.92
CA VAL A 146 10.48 2.33 25.68
C VAL A 146 10.36 3.39 24.61
N LYS A 147 10.74 4.64 24.93
CA LYS A 147 10.77 5.76 23.99
C LYS A 147 12.19 5.98 23.48
N LEU A 148 12.41 5.78 22.18
CA LEU A 148 13.65 6.15 21.52
C LEU A 148 13.63 7.66 21.22
N THR A 149 14.65 8.38 21.67
CA THR A 149 14.71 9.86 21.55
C THR A 149 15.70 10.33 20.49
N GLN A 150 16.69 9.51 20.13
CA GLN A 150 17.70 9.85 19.15
C GLN A 150 17.23 9.52 17.72
N GLN A 151 17.23 10.52 16.85
CA GLN A 151 16.91 10.38 15.43
C GLN A 151 18.19 10.05 14.64
N MET A 152 18.13 9.01 13.79
CA MET A 152 19.30 8.47 13.06
C MET A 152 19.21 8.60 11.53
N ARG A 153 18.12 9.18 10.99
CA ARG A 153 17.86 9.29 9.54
C ARG A 153 18.28 10.65 8.97
N THR A 154 17.96 11.73 9.67
CA THR A 154 18.14 13.10 9.19
C THR A 154 19.52 13.58 9.59
N GLU A 155 20.33 13.93 8.60
CA GLU A 155 21.71 14.37 8.80
C GLU A 155 21.80 15.90 8.93
N ASP A 156 20.73 16.62 8.55
CA ASP A 156 20.61 18.08 8.60
C ASP A 156 19.93 18.54 9.90
N LEU A 157 20.70 19.24 10.75
CA LEU A 157 20.23 19.71 12.06
C LEU A 157 19.06 20.69 11.94
N ARG A 158 19.09 21.62 10.99
CA ARG A 158 18.01 22.62 10.81
C ARG A 158 16.72 21.93 10.37
N TYR A 159 16.85 20.93 9.50
CA TYR A 159 15.70 20.15 9.06
C TYR A 159 15.17 19.23 10.16
N LEU A 160 16.05 18.62 10.96
CA LEU A 160 15.66 17.82 12.11
C LEU A 160 14.84 18.63 13.11
N GLN A 161 15.28 19.84 13.46
CA GLN A 161 14.56 20.76 14.34
C GLN A 161 13.16 21.10 13.82
N LEU A 162 13.01 21.30 12.51
CA LEU A 162 11.70 21.49 11.88
C LEU A 162 10.81 20.25 12.07
N LEU A 163 11.34 19.05 11.81
CA LEU A 163 10.59 17.81 11.97
C LEU A 163 10.18 17.55 13.42
N GLU A 164 11.03 17.92 14.40
CA GLU A 164 10.73 17.83 15.83
C GLU A 164 9.61 18.79 16.24
N ARG A 165 9.67 20.05 15.80
CA ARG A 165 8.60 21.03 16.01
C ARG A 165 7.30 20.58 15.37
N LEU A 166 7.36 20.05 14.16
CA LEU A 166 6.19 19.48 13.49
C LEU A 166 5.59 18.35 14.32
N ARG A 167 6.43 17.42 14.82
CA ARG A 167 6.02 16.32 15.70
C ARG A 167 5.33 16.79 16.98
N GLN A 168 5.70 17.95 17.50
CA GLN A 168 5.10 18.53 18.71
C GLN A 168 3.91 19.46 18.43
N GLY A 169 3.56 19.70 17.16
CA GLY A 169 2.56 20.70 16.78
C GLY A 169 2.99 22.14 17.10
N GLN A 170 4.29 22.41 17.07
CA GLN A 170 4.93 23.68 17.43
C GLN A 170 5.67 24.33 16.25
N CYS A 171 5.33 23.97 15.01
CA CYS A 171 5.89 24.62 13.84
C CYS A 171 5.61 26.13 13.86
N ASN A 172 6.60 26.90 13.40
CA ASN A 172 6.53 28.35 13.33
C ASN A 172 6.65 28.86 11.88
N TYR A 173 6.63 30.18 11.71
CA TYR A 173 6.72 30.78 10.38
C TYR A 173 8.08 30.54 9.71
N ASP A 174 9.17 30.46 10.47
CA ASP A 174 10.51 30.16 9.93
C ASP A 174 10.57 28.75 9.32
N ASP A 175 9.86 27.78 9.91
CA ASP A 175 9.72 26.43 9.35
C ASP A 175 8.98 26.45 8.00
N TYR A 176 7.95 27.29 7.92
CA TYR A 176 7.19 27.49 6.68
C TYR A 176 8.05 28.12 5.59
N GLU A 177 8.77 29.20 5.90
CA GLU A 177 9.70 29.82 4.95
C GLU A 177 10.80 28.85 4.52
N LEU A 178 11.32 28.03 5.44
CA LEU A 178 12.31 27.01 5.12
C LEU A 178 11.77 26.00 4.09
N LEU A 179 10.54 25.53 4.25
CA LEU A 179 9.91 24.64 3.26
C LEU A 179 9.59 25.36 1.94
N LEU A 180 9.23 26.65 1.97
CA LEU A 180 9.01 27.43 0.75
C LEU A 180 10.26 27.50 -0.13
N THR A 181 11.47 27.45 0.44
CA THR A 181 12.72 27.35 -0.36
C THR A 181 12.81 26.09 -1.23
N ARG A 182 11.96 25.08 -0.96
CA ARG A 182 11.89 23.82 -1.70
C ARG A 182 10.71 23.77 -2.68
N VAL A 183 9.92 24.83 -2.79
CA VAL A 183 8.80 24.92 -3.74
C VAL A 183 9.33 25.16 -5.15
N VAL A 184 9.11 24.17 -6.02
CA VAL A 184 9.47 24.08 -7.45
C VAL A 184 10.97 23.88 -7.77
N GLY A 185 11.22 22.82 -8.56
CA GLY A 185 12.39 22.52 -9.38
C GLY A 185 11.95 21.56 -10.50
N GLN A 186 12.70 21.39 -11.59
CA GLN A 186 12.36 20.37 -12.60
C GLN A 186 12.43 18.97 -11.95
N PRO A 187 11.33 18.19 -11.90
CA PRO A 187 11.31 16.97 -11.10
C PRO A 187 11.96 15.80 -11.83
N SER A 188 13.03 15.26 -11.26
CA SER A 188 13.66 13.99 -11.66
C SER A 188 13.53 12.90 -10.58
N ALA A 189 12.68 13.11 -9.57
CA ALA A 189 12.55 12.26 -8.38
C ALA A 189 11.10 11.76 -8.20
N PRO A 190 10.89 10.64 -7.45
CA PRO A 190 9.55 10.11 -7.20
C PRO A 190 8.62 11.10 -6.49
N ILE A 191 7.36 11.16 -6.92
CA ILE A 191 6.31 12.00 -6.36
C ILE A 191 5.53 11.23 -5.29
N LEU A 192 5.28 11.83 -4.12
CA LEU A 192 4.35 11.31 -3.13
C LEU A 192 2.98 11.97 -3.30
N GLY A 193 1.97 11.17 -3.65
CA GLY A 193 0.58 11.61 -3.80
C GLY A 193 -0.34 11.07 -2.70
N PHE A 194 -1.48 11.74 -2.47
CA PHE A 194 -2.46 11.30 -1.48
C PHE A 194 -3.43 10.24 -2.00
N HIS A 195 -3.93 10.40 -3.23
CA HIS A 195 -4.98 9.55 -3.79
C HIS A 195 -4.46 8.61 -4.89
N ASN A 196 -4.97 7.38 -4.90
CA ASN A 196 -4.62 6.37 -5.91
C ASN A 196 -4.94 6.84 -7.35
N GLU A 197 -6.06 7.53 -7.56
CA GLU A 197 -6.46 8.02 -8.88
C GLU A 197 -5.49 9.08 -9.42
N VAL A 198 -5.11 10.05 -8.58
CA VAL A 198 -4.11 11.08 -8.93
C VAL A 198 -2.75 10.43 -9.21
N ARG A 199 -2.33 9.48 -8.37
CA ARG A 199 -1.10 8.72 -8.57
C ARG A 199 -1.09 8.00 -9.92
N THR A 200 -2.18 7.31 -10.28
CA THR A 200 -2.28 6.60 -11.57
C THR A 200 -2.18 7.55 -12.76
N GLN A 201 -2.86 8.70 -12.71
CA GLN A 201 -2.76 9.71 -13.77
C GLN A 201 -1.35 10.31 -13.89
N LEU A 202 -0.70 10.64 -12.77
CA LEU A 202 0.67 11.17 -12.76
C LEU A 202 1.66 10.16 -13.32
N ASN A 203 1.53 8.89 -12.95
CA ASN A 203 2.38 7.81 -13.47
C ASN A 203 2.23 7.63 -14.98
N GLN A 204 1.01 7.72 -15.52
CA GLN A 204 0.77 7.66 -16.97
C GLN A 204 1.41 8.85 -17.69
N LYS A 205 1.19 10.08 -17.18
CA LYS A 205 1.81 11.29 -17.74
C LYS A 205 3.33 11.24 -17.69
N ALA A 206 3.90 10.76 -16.60
CA ALA A 206 5.35 10.61 -16.43
C ALA A 206 5.93 9.60 -17.42
N ALA A 207 5.26 8.45 -17.63
CA ALA A 207 5.67 7.48 -18.63
C ALA A 207 5.62 8.05 -20.06
N ILE A 208 4.54 8.76 -20.42
CA ILE A 208 4.43 9.44 -21.72
C ILE A 208 5.55 10.47 -21.91
N HIS A 209 5.81 11.27 -20.88
CA HIS A 209 6.85 12.29 -20.91
C HIS A 209 8.24 11.66 -21.07
N ASN A 210 8.55 10.61 -20.32
CA ASN A 210 9.83 9.92 -20.39
C ASN A 210 10.04 9.27 -21.77
N ALA A 211 9.02 8.63 -22.34
CA ALA A 211 9.08 8.08 -23.70
C ALA A 211 9.41 9.16 -24.74
N LYS A 212 8.79 10.35 -24.61
CA LYS A 212 9.08 11.50 -25.47
C LYS A 212 10.50 12.02 -25.30
N GLN A 213 11.02 12.10 -24.06
CA GLN A 213 12.39 12.54 -23.80
C GLN A 213 13.43 11.59 -24.38
N LEU A 214 13.19 10.28 -24.30
CA LEU A 214 14.07 9.25 -24.86
C LEU A 214 13.90 9.06 -26.37
N GLY A 215 12.92 9.72 -27.00
CA GLY A 215 12.63 9.58 -28.42
C GLY A 215 12.13 8.18 -28.80
N CYS A 216 11.52 7.44 -27.86
CA CYS A 216 11.04 6.07 -28.11
C CYS A 216 9.51 6.00 -28.23
N THR A 217 9.03 5.02 -28.99
CA THR A 217 7.59 4.72 -29.06
C THR A 217 7.12 4.14 -27.73
N LEU A 218 6.02 4.68 -27.19
CA LEU A 218 5.45 4.19 -25.94
C LEU A 218 4.82 2.81 -26.17
N MET A 219 5.17 1.84 -25.32
CA MET A 219 4.54 0.52 -25.29
C MET A 219 3.58 0.45 -24.11
N VAL A 220 2.38 -0.11 -24.32
CA VAL A 220 1.35 -0.26 -23.28
C VAL A 220 0.84 -1.69 -23.28
N CYS A 221 1.01 -2.40 -22.16
CA CYS A 221 0.33 -3.68 -21.96
C CYS A 221 -1.15 -3.47 -21.65
N VAL A 222 -1.99 -4.24 -22.32
CA VAL A 222 -3.45 -4.25 -22.14
C VAL A 222 -3.84 -5.48 -21.34
N ALA A 223 -4.54 -5.28 -20.22
CA ALA A 223 -5.02 -6.37 -19.39
C ALA A 223 -6.14 -7.16 -20.07
N GLN A 224 -6.19 -8.46 -19.79
CA GLN A 224 -7.21 -9.35 -20.32
C GLN A 224 -8.31 -9.53 -19.29
N ASN A 225 -9.55 -9.15 -19.62
CA ASN A 225 -10.70 -9.27 -18.73
C ASN A 225 -11.67 -10.35 -19.22
N THR A 226 -12.13 -11.21 -18.31
CA THR A 226 -13.17 -12.21 -18.56
C THR A 226 -14.29 -12.09 -17.52
N CYS A 227 -15.50 -12.45 -17.90
CA CYS A 227 -16.66 -12.52 -17.01
C CYS A 227 -17.25 -13.92 -17.12
N LYS A 228 -17.37 -14.65 -15.99
CA LYS A 228 -17.83 -16.05 -15.94
C LYS A 228 -17.10 -16.96 -16.95
N GLY A 229 -15.78 -16.76 -17.10
CA GLY A 229 -14.93 -17.53 -18.01
C GLY A 229 -15.06 -17.17 -19.50
N LYS A 230 -15.91 -16.22 -19.88
CA LYS A 230 -16.07 -15.76 -21.25
C LYS A 230 -15.36 -14.42 -21.48
N ARG A 231 -14.86 -14.22 -22.70
CA ARG A 231 -14.32 -12.92 -23.14
C ARG A 231 -15.45 -11.89 -23.16
N ILE A 232 -15.13 -10.67 -22.75
CA ILE A 232 -16.06 -9.55 -22.82
C ILE A 232 -16.01 -9.01 -24.25
N GLU A 233 -17.17 -8.84 -24.88
CA GLU A 233 -17.28 -8.37 -26.27
C GLU A 233 -17.72 -6.90 -26.37
N ASP A 234 -18.43 -6.38 -25.36
CA ASP A 234 -18.91 -5.00 -25.34
C ASP A 234 -17.72 -4.00 -25.28
N PRO A 235 -17.47 -3.21 -26.34
CA PRO A 235 -16.33 -2.29 -26.40
C PRO A 235 -16.36 -1.20 -25.32
N ILE A 236 -17.55 -0.73 -24.94
CA ILE A 236 -17.72 0.31 -23.92
C ILE A 236 -17.33 -0.25 -22.55
N LEU A 237 -17.79 -1.47 -22.25
CA LEU A 237 -17.45 -2.16 -21.00
C LEU A 237 -15.95 -2.47 -20.94
N ILE A 238 -15.35 -2.98 -22.02
CA ILE A 238 -13.90 -3.24 -22.10
C ILE A 238 -13.11 -1.98 -21.78
N LYS A 239 -13.40 -0.87 -22.48
CA LYS A 239 -12.71 0.40 -22.27
C LYS A 239 -12.82 0.86 -20.82
N LYS A 240 -14.03 0.90 -20.27
CA LYS A 240 -14.25 1.34 -18.89
C LYS A 240 -13.54 0.46 -17.86
N LEU A 241 -13.53 -0.87 -18.05
CA LEU A 241 -12.79 -1.77 -17.18
C LEU A 241 -11.29 -1.48 -17.21
N LEU A 242 -10.72 -1.24 -18.38
CA LEU A 242 -9.29 -0.94 -18.53
C LEU A 242 -8.89 0.41 -17.90
N GLU A 243 -9.81 1.37 -17.87
CA GLU A 243 -9.62 2.71 -17.30
C GLU A 243 -9.82 2.76 -15.76
N LEU A 244 -10.31 1.68 -15.14
CA LEU A 244 -10.42 1.60 -13.68
C LEU A 244 -9.03 1.73 -13.02
N SER A 245 -8.96 2.51 -11.93
CA SER A 245 -7.82 2.54 -11.03
C SER A 245 -7.46 1.12 -10.57
N ASP A 246 -6.17 0.80 -10.56
CA ASP A 246 -5.64 -0.48 -10.08
C ASP A 246 -6.11 -0.78 -8.63
N SER A 247 -6.34 0.25 -7.81
CA SER A 247 -6.88 0.07 -6.46
C SER A 247 -8.28 -0.54 -6.41
N LYS A 248 -9.06 -0.43 -7.49
CA LYS A 248 -10.41 -1.02 -7.63
C LYS A 248 -10.37 -2.41 -8.29
N THR A 249 -9.19 -2.86 -8.73
CA THR A 249 -9.00 -4.08 -9.53
C THR A 249 -7.89 -4.95 -8.96
N GLU A 250 -7.88 -5.11 -7.62
CA GLU A 250 -6.88 -5.90 -6.87
C GLU A 250 -5.42 -5.54 -7.20
N HIS A 251 -5.16 -4.24 -7.41
CA HIS A 251 -3.84 -3.69 -7.75
C HIS A 251 -3.28 -4.21 -9.08
N LEU A 252 -4.15 -4.67 -10.00
CA LEU A 252 -3.80 -5.03 -11.37
C LEU A 252 -4.27 -3.94 -12.35
N PRO A 253 -3.38 -3.15 -12.95
CA PRO A 253 -3.77 -2.08 -13.86
C PRO A 253 -4.41 -2.64 -15.14
N GLY A 254 -5.34 -1.89 -15.72
CA GLY A 254 -5.91 -2.21 -17.04
C GLY A 254 -4.97 -1.85 -18.18
N PHE A 255 -4.35 -0.68 -18.10
CA PHE A 255 -3.27 -0.25 -18.97
C PHE A 255 -1.98 -0.07 -18.17
N LEU A 256 -0.91 -0.71 -18.63
CA LEU A 256 0.41 -0.59 -18.02
C LEU A 256 1.43 -0.07 -19.06
N PRO A 257 1.78 1.24 -19.02
CA PRO A 257 2.80 1.78 -19.90
C PRO A 257 4.19 1.28 -19.50
N PHE A 258 5.05 1.06 -20.48
CA PHE A 258 6.45 0.67 -20.31
C PHE A 258 7.38 1.60 -21.07
N VAL A 259 8.42 2.03 -20.37
CA VAL A 259 9.55 2.79 -20.91
C VAL A 259 10.80 2.17 -20.31
N LEU A 260 11.81 1.86 -21.14
CA LEU A 260 13.05 1.25 -20.67
C LEU A 260 13.66 2.08 -19.53
N GLY A 261 14.02 1.43 -18.42
CA GLY A 261 14.59 2.08 -17.25
C GLY A 261 13.58 2.77 -16.33
N MET A 262 12.27 2.66 -16.59
CA MET A 262 11.28 3.27 -15.71
C MET A 262 11.20 2.57 -14.35
N PRO A 263 10.99 3.32 -13.25
CA PRO A 263 10.73 2.73 -11.95
C PRO A 263 9.36 2.04 -11.94
N VAL A 264 9.30 0.85 -11.34
CA VAL A 264 8.09 0.06 -11.15
C VAL A 264 7.98 -0.44 -9.72
N ILE A 265 6.77 -0.72 -9.28
CA ILE A 265 6.47 -1.38 -8.01
C ILE A 265 5.69 -2.67 -8.27
N LEU A 266 6.10 -3.73 -7.61
CA LEU A 266 5.37 -4.99 -7.57
C LEU A 266 4.09 -4.84 -6.75
N THR A 267 2.97 -5.38 -7.22
CA THR A 267 1.68 -5.27 -6.52
C THR A 267 1.21 -6.56 -5.86
N GLN A 268 1.97 -7.65 -5.99
CA GLN A 268 1.64 -8.97 -5.47
C GLN A 268 2.82 -9.61 -4.76
N ASN A 269 2.54 -10.55 -3.86
CA ASN A 269 3.56 -11.33 -3.17
C ASN A 269 3.88 -12.58 -3.98
N PHE A 270 5.14 -12.71 -4.41
CA PHE A 270 5.63 -13.88 -5.13
C PHE A 270 6.55 -14.73 -4.28
N ALA A 271 7.56 -14.11 -3.67
CA ALA A 271 8.53 -14.79 -2.83
C ALA A 271 9.00 -13.85 -1.73
N ILE A 272 8.38 -14.00 -0.54
CA ILE A 272 8.67 -13.15 0.62
C ILE A 272 10.14 -13.26 1.02
N GLU A 273 10.68 -14.47 1.05
CA GLU A 273 12.07 -14.73 1.47
C GLU A 273 13.11 -14.13 0.52
N LEU A 274 12.73 -13.91 -0.74
CA LEU A 274 13.58 -13.27 -1.75
C LEU A 274 13.35 -11.74 -1.84
N GLY A 275 12.43 -11.20 -1.03
CA GLY A 275 12.03 -9.79 -1.08
C GLY A 275 11.16 -9.41 -2.28
N LEU A 276 10.54 -10.39 -2.96
CA LEU A 276 9.62 -10.18 -4.08
C LEU A 276 8.18 -10.09 -3.57
N ILE A 277 7.84 -8.94 -3.01
CA ILE A 277 6.57 -8.70 -2.35
C ILE A 277 5.88 -7.42 -2.86
N ASN A 278 4.61 -7.26 -2.52
CA ASN A 278 3.86 -6.04 -2.83
C ASN A 278 4.55 -4.83 -2.18
N GLY A 279 4.92 -3.87 -3.02
CA GLY A 279 5.65 -2.66 -2.65
C GLY A 279 7.14 -2.70 -2.99
N THR A 280 7.69 -3.85 -3.39
CA THR A 280 9.08 -3.94 -3.84
C THR A 280 9.30 -3.07 -5.07
N ASN A 281 10.23 -2.12 -4.96
CA ASN A 281 10.67 -1.26 -6.04
C ASN A 281 11.60 -2.03 -7.00
N GLY A 282 11.46 -1.74 -8.30
CA GLY A 282 12.37 -2.24 -9.32
C GLY A 282 12.50 -1.27 -10.48
N ILE A 283 13.42 -1.58 -11.39
CA ILE A 283 13.64 -0.85 -12.64
C ILE A 283 13.19 -1.77 -13.77
N PHE A 284 12.27 -1.32 -14.61
CA PHE A 284 11.83 -2.08 -15.76
C PHE A 284 12.94 -2.17 -16.81
N ARG A 285 13.24 -3.39 -17.28
CA ARG A 285 14.32 -3.65 -18.24
C ARG A 285 13.80 -4.20 -19.57
N GLN A 286 12.81 -5.09 -19.56
CA GLN A 286 12.29 -5.65 -20.81
C GLN A 286 10.88 -6.18 -20.63
N LEU A 287 10.06 -6.07 -21.68
CA LEU A 287 8.81 -6.80 -21.81
C LEU A 287 9.01 -7.94 -22.80
N VAL A 288 8.57 -9.14 -22.43
CA VAL A 288 8.53 -10.30 -23.32
C VAL A 288 7.07 -10.60 -23.64
N TYR A 289 6.76 -10.70 -24.92
CA TYR A 289 5.39 -10.78 -25.44
C TYR A 289 5.35 -11.46 -26.81
N GLU A 290 4.18 -11.91 -27.24
CA GLU A 290 3.98 -12.45 -28.58
C GLU A 290 3.95 -11.31 -29.61
N LYS A 291 4.86 -11.33 -30.59
CA LYS A 291 5.07 -10.23 -31.54
C LYS A 291 3.81 -9.88 -32.34
N ASP A 292 2.99 -10.87 -32.66
CA ASP A 292 1.74 -10.70 -33.42
C ASP A 292 0.59 -10.12 -32.57
N SER A 293 0.83 -9.90 -31.27
CA SER A 293 -0.15 -9.32 -30.34
C SER A 293 -0.07 -7.80 -30.22
N VAL A 294 0.72 -7.13 -31.08
CA VAL A 294 0.89 -5.68 -31.05
C VAL A 294 -0.07 -5.00 -32.01
N THR A 295 -0.84 -4.04 -31.50
CA THR A 295 -1.73 -3.19 -32.32
C THR A 295 -1.40 -1.71 -32.13
N THR A 296 -1.62 -0.90 -33.16
CA THR A 296 -1.55 0.58 -33.07
C THR A 296 -2.92 1.23 -32.91
N ASP A 297 -3.99 0.45 -33.00
CA ASP A 297 -5.35 0.97 -32.84
C ASP A 297 -5.56 1.50 -31.43
N ALA A 298 -6.05 2.73 -31.35
CA ALA A 298 -6.27 3.42 -30.08
C ALA A 298 -7.35 2.69 -29.25
N SER A 299 -6.90 1.81 -28.37
CA SER A 299 -7.76 1.16 -27.36
C SER A 299 -8.25 2.18 -26.32
N SER A 300 -7.60 3.34 -26.24
CA SER A 300 -7.96 4.45 -25.37
C SER A 300 -7.43 5.79 -25.90
N ASN A 301 -8.09 6.88 -25.53
CA ASN A 301 -7.62 8.26 -25.77
C ASN A 301 -6.61 8.71 -24.69
N MET A 302 -6.23 7.82 -23.77
CA MET A 302 -5.30 8.11 -22.67
C MET A 302 -3.84 8.20 -23.10
N PHE A 303 -3.47 7.62 -24.24
CA PHE A 303 -2.10 7.57 -24.73
C PHE A 303 -1.98 8.20 -26.12
N PRO A 304 -0.77 8.66 -26.52
CA PRO A 304 -0.55 9.25 -27.84
C PRO A 304 -0.88 8.28 -29.00
N ASN A 305 -1.23 8.82 -30.17
CA ASN A 305 -1.63 8.02 -31.34
C ASN A 305 -0.57 7.03 -31.85
N ASN A 306 0.73 7.23 -31.58
CA ASN A 306 1.78 6.29 -32.01
C ASN A 306 2.00 5.11 -31.05
N THR A 307 1.19 4.99 -29.99
CA THR A 307 1.37 4.00 -28.93
C THR A 307 1.21 2.58 -29.48
N GLN A 308 2.13 1.68 -29.09
CA GLN A 308 2.03 0.26 -29.37
C GLN A 308 1.33 -0.45 -28.20
N TYR A 309 0.19 -1.08 -28.46
CA TYR A 309 -0.59 -1.82 -27.48
C TYR A 309 -0.28 -3.31 -27.57
N VAL A 310 0.17 -3.91 -26.47
CA VAL A 310 0.54 -5.33 -26.37
C VAL A 310 -0.57 -6.10 -25.66
N HIS A 311 -1.21 -7.05 -26.36
CA HIS A 311 -2.35 -7.81 -25.83
C HIS A 311 -2.00 -9.18 -25.24
N LEU A 312 -0.84 -9.74 -25.59
CA LEU A 312 -0.33 -11.02 -25.08
C LEU A 312 1.09 -10.89 -24.52
N PRO A 313 1.28 -10.17 -23.40
CA PRO A 313 2.52 -10.23 -22.65
C PRO A 313 2.70 -11.61 -22.01
N LEU A 314 3.95 -12.07 -21.93
CA LEU A 314 4.35 -13.32 -21.29
C LEU A 314 4.92 -13.06 -19.90
N TYR A 315 5.88 -12.14 -19.80
CA TYR A 315 6.46 -11.67 -18.53
C TYR A 315 7.20 -10.34 -18.74
N ALA A 316 7.51 -9.65 -17.64
CA ALA A 316 8.40 -8.50 -17.64
C ALA A 316 9.67 -8.80 -16.85
N LEU A 317 10.83 -8.41 -17.37
CA LEU A 317 12.09 -8.44 -16.64
C LEU A 317 12.24 -7.13 -15.86
N ILE A 318 12.34 -7.26 -14.54
CA ILE A 318 12.60 -6.14 -13.64
C ILE A 318 13.94 -6.35 -12.94
N GLU A 319 14.71 -5.28 -12.79
CA GLU A 319 15.86 -5.26 -11.90
C GLU A 319 15.41 -4.84 -10.51
N VAL A 320 15.60 -5.70 -9.51
CA VAL A 320 15.17 -5.43 -8.15
C VAL A 320 16.33 -4.85 -7.34
N THR A 321 16.24 -3.57 -6.99
CA THR A 321 17.33 -2.82 -6.37
C THR A 321 17.64 -3.26 -4.92
N ARG A 322 16.66 -3.83 -4.22
CA ARG A 322 16.78 -4.31 -2.82
C ARG A 322 16.51 -5.82 -2.66
N SER A 323 16.72 -6.65 -3.68
CA SER A 323 16.50 -8.10 -3.52
C SER A 323 17.64 -8.75 -2.73
N LYS A 324 17.28 -9.76 -1.95
CA LYS A 324 18.22 -10.71 -1.32
C LYS A 324 18.70 -11.80 -2.29
N ILE A 325 18.40 -11.64 -3.59
CA ILE A 325 18.75 -12.61 -4.61
C ILE A 325 20.24 -12.41 -4.92
N GLU A 326 21.06 -13.23 -4.27
CA GLU A 326 22.50 -13.30 -4.52
C GLU A 326 22.86 -14.30 -5.63
N PHE A 327 21.92 -15.16 -6.02
CA PHE A 327 22.15 -16.18 -7.03
C PHE A 327 22.04 -15.62 -8.45
N ASN A 328 23.06 -15.91 -9.25
CA ASN A 328 23.00 -15.75 -10.70
C ASN A 328 22.13 -16.89 -11.24
N PHE A 329 20.95 -16.58 -11.78
CA PHE A 329 20.27 -17.54 -12.64
C PHE A 329 21.18 -17.77 -13.87
N GLU A 330 21.44 -19.02 -14.23
CA GLU A 330 22.21 -19.33 -15.44
C GLU A 330 21.62 -18.57 -16.63
N ASN A 331 22.42 -17.72 -17.27
CA ASN A 331 22.06 -16.85 -18.40
C ASN A 331 21.24 -15.58 -18.10
N LEU A 332 21.07 -15.18 -16.85
CA LEU A 332 20.45 -13.88 -16.48
C LEU A 332 21.46 -13.02 -15.71
N GLN A 333 21.51 -11.73 -16.04
CA GLN A 333 22.34 -10.79 -15.28
C GLN A 333 21.87 -10.72 -13.81
N PRO A 334 22.79 -10.47 -12.86
CA PRO A 334 22.44 -10.38 -11.44
C PRO A 334 21.26 -9.42 -11.21
N LYS A 335 20.33 -9.79 -10.32
CA LYS A 335 19.15 -8.99 -9.90
C LYS A 335 18.03 -8.79 -10.93
N LEU A 336 18.13 -9.39 -12.13
CA LEU A 336 17.00 -9.46 -13.06
C LEU A 336 16.04 -10.58 -12.68
N VAL A 337 14.78 -10.23 -12.51
CA VAL A 337 13.72 -11.15 -12.10
C VAL A 337 12.60 -11.14 -13.14
N PRO A 338 12.21 -12.30 -13.70
CA PRO A 338 11.03 -12.41 -14.54
C PRO A 338 9.77 -12.37 -13.69
N ILE A 339 8.91 -11.39 -13.97
CA ILE A 339 7.60 -11.23 -13.33
C ILE A 339 6.51 -11.73 -14.29
N PRO A 340 5.87 -12.87 -13.99
CA PRO A 340 4.82 -13.41 -14.83
C PRO A 340 3.50 -12.66 -14.62
N LEU A 341 2.55 -12.92 -15.51
CA LEU A 341 1.17 -12.47 -15.32
C LEU A 341 0.51 -13.21 -14.18
N VAL A 342 -0.41 -12.52 -13.51
CA VAL A 342 -1.27 -13.08 -12.47
C VAL A 342 -2.73 -12.84 -12.83
N GLU A 343 -3.61 -13.61 -12.18
CA GLU A 343 -5.05 -13.46 -12.32
C GLU A 343 -5.68 -13.05 -10.99
N GLN A 344 -6.56 -12.05 -11.02
CA GLN A 344 -7.32 -11.62 -9.85
C GLN A 344 -8.79 -11.41 -10.24
N THR A 345 -9.69 -11.65 -9.28
CA THR A 345 -11.13 -11.45 -9.46
C THR A 345 -11.61 -10.31 -8.58
N PHE A 346 -12.35 -9.37 -9.17
CA PHE A 346 -12.93 -8.22 -8.46
C PHE A 346 -14.38 -7.98 -8.88
N GLY A 347 -15.13 -7.40 -7.96
CA GLY A 347 -16.51 -6.97 -8.18
C GLY A 347 -16.56 -5.57 -8.79
N VAL A 348 -17.40 -5.36 -9.80
CA VAL A 348 -17.62 -4.07 -10.44
C VAL A 348 -19.11 -3.75 -10.48
N ASP A 349 -19.48 -2.57 -10.00
CA ASP A 349 -20.86 -2.10 -10.13
C ASP A 349 -21.11 -1.62 -11.56
N ILE A 350 -22.01 -2.30 -12.28
CA ILE A 350 -22.36 -1.95 -13.67
C ILE A 350 -23.02 -0.57 -13.74
N THR A 351 -23.67 -0.12 -12.66
CA THR A 351 -24.36 1.19 -12.65
C THR A 351 -23.40 2.36 -12.76
N ASP A 352 -22.15 2.20 -12.34
CA ASP A 352 -21.07 3.18 -12.53
C ASP A 352 -20.51 3.18 -13.97
N ILE A 353 -20.81 2.13 -14.73
CA ILE A 353 -20.25 1.85 -16.06
C ILE A 353 -21.27 2.10 -17.17
N LEU A 354 -22.57 1.99 -16.92
CA LEU A 354 -23.58 2.29 -17.96
C LEU A 354 -23.74 3.80 -18.21
N PRO A 355 -24.08 4.22 -19.45
CA PRO A 355 -24.51 5.59 -19.72
C PRO A 355 -25.72 5.98 -18.87
N LYS A 356 -25.82 7.25 -18.47
CA LYS A 356 -26.88 7.77 -17.57
C LYS A 356 -28.30 7.45 -18.06
N ASP A 357 -28.49 7.27 -19.37
CA ASP A 357 -29.79 7.02 -20.02
C ASP A 357 -30.25 5.55 -19.94
N LYS A 358 -29.37 4.62 -19.54
CA LYS A 358 -29.69 3.20 -19.28
C LYS A 358 -29.60 2.84 -17.79
N LYS A 359 -29.75 3.82 -16.89
CA LYS A 359 -29.89 3.52 -15.46
C LYS A 359 -31.13 2.64 -15.26
N LEU A 360 -30.93 1.41 -14.78
CA LEU A 360 -32.03 0.57 -14.33
C LEU A 360 -32.82 1.34 -13.26
N LYS A 361 -34.15 1.36 -13.36
CA LYS A 361 -35.08 1.94 -12.37
C LYS A 361 -35.03 1.25 -10.99
N SER A 362 -34.05 0.38 -10.74
CA SER A 362 -33.91 -0.43 -9.54
C SER A 362 -32.71 0.04 -8.72
N ASN A 363 -32.92 0.34 -7.43
CA ASN A 363 -31.86 0.65 -6.45
C ASN A 363 -30.95 -0.56 -6.12
N ARG A 364 -31.00 -1.67 -6.86
CA ARG A 364 -30.09 -2.81 -6.68
C ARG A 364 -28.81 -2.58 -7.47
N LYS A 365 -27.69 -2.49 -6.75
CA LYS A 365 -26.34 -2.58 -7.32
C LYS A 365 -26.22 -3.86 -8.15
N ALA A 366 -25.93 -3.73 -9.44
CA ALA A 366 -25.69 -4.85 -10.32
C ALA A 366 -24.19 -5.13 -10.35
N MET A 367 -23.71 -6.03 -9.49
CA MET A 367 -22.29 -6.35 -9.38
C MET A 367 -21.91 -7.44 -10.42
N LEU A 368 -20.96 -7.13 -11.31
CA LEU A 368 -20.26 -8.13 -12.12
C LEU A 368 -19.02 -8.62 -11.40
N SER A 369 -18.76 -9.92 -11.51
CA SER A 369 -17.49 -10.51 -11.13
C SER A 369 -16.60 -10.58 -12.37
N ILE A 370 -15.52 -9.80 -12.36
CA ILE A 370 -14.56 -9.70 -13.46
C ILE A 370 -13.26 -10.37 -13.02
N LYS A 371 -12.76 -11.27 -13.85
CA LYS A 371 -11.43 -11.88 -13.69
C LYS A 371 -10.46 -11.21 -14.66
N ARG A 372 -9.41 -10.59 -14.13
CA ARG A 372 -8.37 -9.89 -14.89
C ARG A 372 -7.06 -10.65 -14.84
N ARG A 373 -6.44 -10.83 -16.00
CA ARG A 373 -5.09 -11.33 -16.17
C ARG A 373 -4.17 -10.19 -16.64
N ALA A 374 -3.15 -9.87 -15.84
CA ALA A 374 -2.23 -8.75 -16.10
C ALA A 374 -0.89 -8.93 -15.39
N LEU A 375 0.10 -8.12 -15.74
CA LEU A 375 1.34 -8.01 -14.98
C LEU A 375 1.06 -7.29 -13.64
N PRO A 376 1.51 -7.84 -12.49
CA PRO A 376 1.33 -7.22 -11.18
C PRO A 376 2.39 -6.15 -10.92
N LEU A 377 2.48 -5.20 -11.84
CA LEU A 377 3.41 -4.08 -11.80
C LEU A 377 2.62 -2.79 -12.02
N VAL A 378 3.04 -1.73 -11.34
CA VAL A 378 2.58 -0.36 -11.61
C VAL A 378 3.78 0.56 -11.76
N PRO A 379 3.71 1.63 -12.57
CA PRO A 379 4.78 2.61 -12.62
C PRO A 379 4.95 3.27 -11.24
N ALA A 380 6.19 3.61 -10.90
CA ALA A 380 6.56 4.13 -9.58
C ALA A 380 7.23 5.52 -9.67
N TYR A 381 6.86 6.32 -10.68
CA TYR A 381 7.20 7.74 -10.70
C TYR A 381 6.44 8.50 -9.60
N CYS A 382 5.26 8.02 -9.23
CA CYS A 382 4.44 8.51 -8.13
C CYS A 382 3.96 7.34 -7.27
N ILE A 383 4.12 7.45 -5.96
CA ILE A 383 3.63 6.48 -4.97
C ILE A 383 2.75 7.19 -3.94
N THR A 384 1.88 6.44 -3.25
CA THR A 384 1.10 7.04 -2.18
C THR A 384 1.95 7.27 -0.94
N THR A 385 1.66 8.33 -0.19
CA THR A 385 2.29 8.62 1.09
C THR A 385 2.19 7.46 2.09
N HIS A 386 1.07 6.74 2.10
CA HIS A 386 0.88 5.55 2.94
C HIS A 386 1.87 4.43 2.57
N LYS A 387 2.17 4.27 1.27
CA LYS A 387 3.14 3.26 0.82
C LYS A 387 4.58 3.67 1.10
N SER A 388 4.88 4.95 1.34
CA SER A 388 6.24 5.41 1.65
C SER A 388 6.60 5.34 3.14
N GLN A 389 5.64 5.02 4.02
CA GLN A 389 5.88 4.80 5.45
C GLN A 389 6.92 3.68 5.66
N GLY A 390 7.76 3.80 6.70
CA GLY A 390 8.96 2.96 6.91
C GLY A 390 10.16 3.32 6.02
N GLN A 391 9.93 3.67 4.75
CA GLN A 391 11.01 3.84 3.77
C GLN A 391 11.86 5.10 3.99
N THR A 392 13.15 4.98 3.66
CA THR A 392 14.06 6.12 3.44
C THR A 392 14.32 6.27 1.94
N LEU A 393 14.06 7.47 1.41
CA LEU A 393 14.18 7.83 0.00
C LEU A 393 15.39 8.76 -0.21
N SER A 394 16.09 8.59 -1.34
CA SER A 394 17.25 9.41 -1.68
C SER A 394 16.87 10.83 -2.09
N LYS A 395 15.79 10.98 -2.85
CA LYS A 395 15.14 12.25 -3.21
C LYS A 395 13.64 12.02 -3.33
N VAL A 396 12.86 13.06 -3.07
CA VAL A 396 11.40 12.97 -3.14
C VAL A 396 10.78 14.29 -3.58
N VAL A 397 9.72 14.21 -4.38
CA VAL A 397 8.80 15.32 -4.64
C VAL A 397 7.54 15.06 -3.81
N ILE A 398 7.07 16.03 -3.04
CA ILE A 398 5.82 15.92 -2.28
C ILE A 398 4.85 17.01 -2.71
N ASP A 399 3.56 16.75 -2.55
CA ASP A 399 2.53 17.77 -2.62
C ASP A 399 2.00 18.01 -1.21
N LEU A 400 2.10 19.24 -0.71
CA LEU A 400 1.56 19.62 0.61
C LEU A 400 0.19 20.31 0.50
N LYS A 401 -0.39 20.39 -0.70
CA LYS A 401 -1.79 20.79 -0.86
C LYS A 401 -2.69 19.60 -0.50
N LEU A 402 -2.99 19.49 0.80
CA LEU A 402 -3.85 18.45 1.34
C LEU A 402 -5.29 18.59 0.79
N PRO A 403 -6.03 17.48 0.65
CA PRO A 403 -7.48 17.53 0.44
C PRO A 403 -8.17 18.32 1.55
N ASN A 404 -9.27 19.01 1.20
CA ASN A 404 -10.14 19.64 2.18
C ASN A 404 -10.57 18.57 3.21
N ASP A 405 -10.56 18.92 4.50
CA ASP A 405 -10.89 18.05 5.65
C ASP A 405 -9.77 17.08 6.12
N THR A 406 -8.54 17.21 5.61
CA THR A 406 -7.41 16.44 6.18
C THR A 406 -6.99 17.03 7.53
N ASP A 407 -7.21 16.29 8.61
CA ASP A 407 -6.86 16.65 9.99
C ASP A 407 -5.73 15.79 10.59
N ASP A 408 -5.24 14.81 9.83
CA ASP A 408 -4.18 13.91 10.28
C ASP A 408 -2.79 14.49 9.98
N ILE A 409 -2.03 14.81 11.04
CA ILE A 409 -0.66 15.30 10.94
C ILE A 409 0.26 14.34 10.17
N ALA A 410 -0.07 13.04 10.15
CA ALA A 410 0.69 12.05 9.39
C ALA A 410 0.74 12.39 7.89
N ALA A 411 -0.30 13.07 7.36
CA ALA A 411 -0.35 13.54 5.98
C ALA A 411 0.79 14.52 5.63
N VAL A 412 1.36 15.19 6.62
CA VAL A 412 2.44 16.16 6.47
C VAL A 412 3.77 15.58 6.96
N TYR A 413 3.75 14.97 8.15
CA TYR A 413 4.95 14.45 8.80
C TYR A 413 5.55 13.24 8.08
N VAL A 414 4.74 12.28 7.62
CA VAL A 414 5.24 11.08 6.94
C VAL A 414 5.99 11.44 5.66
N PRO A 415 5.44 12.24 4.72
CA PRO A 415 6.15 12.60 3.49
C PRO A 415 7.45 13.38 3.72
N LEU A 416 7.46 14.32 4.66
CA LEU A 416 8.65 15.11 5.00
C LEU A 416 9.76 14.23 5.60
N SER A 417 9.40 13.32 6.51
CA SER A 417 10.37 12.46 7.20
C SER A 417 11.01 11.35 6.36
N ARG A 418 10.74 11.28 5.04
CA ARG A 418 11.27 10.23 4.14
C ARG A 418 12.68 10.49 3.63
N VAL A 419 13.16 11.73 3.64
CA VAL A 419 14.50 12.10 3.15
C VAL A 419 15.45 12.43 4.29
N LYS A 420 16.75 12.27 4.03
CA LYS A 420 17.81 12.54 5.01
C LYS A 420 18.17 14.02 5.16
N ARG A 421 17.98 14.81 4.09
CA ARG A 421 18.40 16.21 4.01
C ARG A 421 17.31 17.03 3.33
N LEU A 422 17.17 18.30 3.71
CA LEU A 422 16.20 19.21 3.09
C LEU A 422 16.46 19.41 1.58
N ALA A 423 17.72 19.37 1.16
CA ALA A 423 18.11 19.49 -0.24
C ALA A 423 17.49 18.41 -1.14
N ASP A 424 17.22 17.22 -0.57
CA ASP A 424 16.65 16.08 -1.27
C ASP A 424 15.11 16.09 -1.36
N LEU A 425 14.46 17.03 -0.65
CA LEU A 425 13.02 17.27 -0.69
C LEU A 425 12.66 18.30 -1.76
N ILE A 426 11.68 18.05 -2.61
CA ILE A 426 11.09 19.04 -3.53
C ILE A 426 9.60 19.14 -3.20
N ILE A 427 9.06 20.35 -3.17
CA ILE A 427 7.63 20.59 -2.96
C ILE A 427 7.03 21.04 -4.29
N LEU A 428 6.01 20.32 -4.77
CA LEU A 428 5.47 20.45 -6.12
C LEU A 428 4.87 21.84 -6.39
N ARG A 429 4.24 22.44 -5.38
CA ARG A 429 3.51 23.70 -5.48
C ARG A 429 3.39 24.37 -4.12
N HIS A 430 3.02 25.65 -4.15
CA HIS A 430 2.71 26.41 -2.95
C HIS A 430 1.58 25.75 -2.13
N PHE A 431 1.68 25.85 -0.81
CA PHE A 431 0.72 25.31 0.17
C PHE A 431 0.43 26.35 1.26
N ASP A 432 -0.62 26.16 2.06
CA ASP A 432 -1.02 27.10 3.13
C ASP A 432 -0.21 26.82 4.41
N TYR A 433 0.23 27.87 5.11
CA TYR A 433 0.89 27.77 6.42
C TYR A 433 0.10 26.91 7.42
N LYS A 434 -1.24 26.93 7.37
CA LYS A 434 -2.13 26.13 8.22
C LYS A 434 -1.84 24.63 8.18
N VAL A 435 -1.23 24.12 7.10
CA VAL A 435 -0.83 22.71 6.99
C VAL A 435 0.19 22.32 8.07
N LEU A 436 1.05 23.25 8.50
CA LEU A 436 2.03 23.03 9.58
C LEU A 436 1.43 23.21 10.98
N LEU A 437 0.22 23.74 11.08
CA LEU A 437 -0.49 23.96 12.35
C LEU A 437 -1.39 22.78 12.74
N ILE A 438 -1.46 21.73 11.89
CA ILE A 438 -2.20 20.51 12.20
C ILE A 438 -1.55 19.87 13.43
N LYS A 439 -2.34 19.70 14.49
CA LYS A 439 -1.85 19.12 15.74
C LYS A 439 -1.85 17.59 15.65
N PRO A 440 -0.89 16.92 16.32
CA PRO A 440 -1.00 15.50 16.60
C PRO A 440 -2.32 15.19 17.28
N SER A 441 -2.85 14.01 16.99
CA SER A 441 -3.96 13.46 17.78
C SER A 441 -3.46 13.29 19.21
N GLU A 442 -4.14 13.87 20.19
CA GLU A 442 -3.78 13.68 21.60
C GLU A 442 -3.83 12.17 21.90
N SER A 443 -2.68 11.61 22.25
CA SER A 443 -2.47 10.18 22.54
C SER A 443 -2.66 9.87 24.01
#